data_AF-A0A959JQ85-F1
#
_entry.id   AF-A0A959JQ85-F1
#
_cell.length_a   1.000
_cell.length_b   1.000
_cell.length_c   1.000
_cell.angle_alpha   90.00
_cell.angle_beta   90.00
_cell.angle_gamma   90.00
#
_symmetry.space_group_name_H-M   'P 1'
#
loop_
_entity.id
_entity.type
_entity.pdbx_description
1 polymer ?
#
loop_
_entity_poly.entity_id
_entity_poly.type
_entity_poly.pdbx_seq_one_letter_code
_entity_poly.pdbx_strand_id
1 'polypeptide(L)'
;MDSKNYKETGLPKSRLEVLREEHQLGLQLCTQIRAELNKKKEHYKLQAKCICFWNSHLKYHLEFEEHEFYPLFPKEYDYFIKRAIREHQKIKRLFAFRKPSVTINLSLLEEELTNHIMFEERFLFKPSQ
;
A
#
# COMPACT_ATOMS: atom_id res chain seq x y z
N MET A 1 8.23 31.48 6.83
CA MET A 1 8.84 30.45 7.68
C MET A 1 7.85 30.17 8.80
N ASP A 2 7.02 29.14 8.67
CA ASP A 2 6.22 28.66 9.80
C ASP A 2 6.13 27.14 9.73
N SER A 3 7.17 26.53 10.31
CA SER A 3 7.34 25.09 10.50
C SER A 3 6.91 24.74 11.93
N LYS A 4 5.60 24.54 12.16
CA LYS A 4 5.09 24.05 13.45
C LYS A 4 3.89 23.12 13.27
N ASN A 5 4.16 21.82 13.13
CA ASN A 5 3.54 20.70 13.88
C ASN A 5 3.92 19.35 13.24
N TYR A 6 5.03 18.77 13.70
CA TYR A 6 5.45 17.38 13.42
C TYR A 6 5.88 16.68 14.72
N LYS A 7 5.33 17.10 15.86
CA LYS A 7 5.63 16.45 17.14
C LYS A 7 4.64 15.31 17.33
N GLU A 8 4.95 14.15 16.74
CA GLU A 8 4.62 12.82 17.30
C GLU A 8 5.12 11.63 16.47
N THR A 9 5.57 11.83 15.23
CA THR A 9 6.36 10.82 14.51
C THR A 9 7.70 11.46 14.15
N GLY A 10 8.83 10.89 14.55
CA GLY A 10 10.17 11.43 14.28
C GLY A 10 10.58 11.45 12.79
N LEU A 11 9.61 11.38 11.87
CA LEU A 11 9.85 11.28 10.43
C LEU A 11 10.00 12.69 9.82
N PRO A 12 11.11 12.96 9.09
CA PRO A 12 11.22 14.16 8.27
C PRO A 12 10.03 14.30 7.31
N LYS A 13 9.49 15.53 7.19
CA LYS A 13 8.39 15.87 6.26
C LYS A 13 8.58 15.31 4.85
N SER A 14 9.81 15.35 4.33
CA SER A 14 10.14 14.84 3.01
C SER A 14 9.92 13.34 2.85
N ARG A 15 10.10 12.54 3.93
CA ARG A 15 9.87 11.09 3.87
C ARG A 15 8.39 10.74 3.88
N LEU A 16 7.55 11.48 4.61
CA LEU A 16 6.10 11.27 4.57
C LEU A 16 5.53 11.61 3.19
N GLU A 17 6.02 12.67 2.56
CA GLU A 17 5.63 13.05 1.20
C GLU A 17 5.98 11.96 0.18
N VAL A 18 7.18 11.37 0.27
CA VAL A 18 7.59 10.23 -0.57
C VAL A 18 6.65 9.03 -0.41
N LEU A 19 6.32 8.62 0.82
CA LEU A 19 5.41 7.50 1.02
C LEU A 19 4.01 7.75 0.43
N ARG A 20 3.50 8.99 0.55
CA ARG A 20 2.23 9.37 -0.08
C ARG A 20 2.30 9.34 -1.60
N GLU A 21 3.44 9.72 -2.20
CA GLU A 21 3.65 9.58 -3.65
C GLU A 21 3.64 8.11 -4.07
N GLU A 22 4.26 7.23 -3.29
CA GLU A 22 4.23 5.78 -3.51
C GLU A 22 2.81 5.19 -3.39
N HIS A 23 2.00 5.68 -2.44
CA HIS A 23 0.57 5.36 -2.38
C HIS A 23 -0.18 5.77 -3.65
N GLN A 24 0.12 6.94 -4.23
CA GLN A 24 -0.50 7.33 -5.51
C GLN A 24 -0.15 6.34 -6.63
N LEU A 25 1.09 5.83 -6.69
CA LEU A 25 1.48 4.80 -7.65
C LEU A 25 0.69 3.49 -7.43
N GLY A 26 0.50 3.08 -6.17
CA GLY A 26 -0.34 1.94 -5.81
C GLY A 26 -1.79 2.08 -6.29
N LEU A 27 -2.41 3.24 -6.02
CA LEU A 27 -3.78 3.54 -6.45
C LEU A 27 -3.92 3.63 -7.99
N GLN A 28 -2.89 4.12 -8.68
CA GLN A 28 -2.83 4.11 -10.14
C GLN A 28 -2.82 2.68 -10.68
N LEU A 29 -2.03 1.77 -10.09
CA LEU A 29 -2.05 0.35 -10.44
C LEU A 29 -3.44 -0.24 -10.21
N CYS A 30 -4.06 0.01 -9.05
CA CYS A 30 -5.41 -0.48 -8.74
C CYS A 30 -6.44 -0.02 -9.79
N THR A 31 -6.39 1.25 -10.17
CA THR A 31 -7.29 1.80 -11.21
C THR A 31 -7.08 1.12 -12.56
N GLN A 32 -5.84 0.83 -12.94
CA GLN A 32 -5.54 0.10 -14.16
C GLN A 32 -6.04 -1.35 -14.10
N ILE A 33 -5.89 -2.03 -12.95
CA ILE A 33 -6.44 -3.38 -12.76
C ILE A 33 -7.96 -3.37 -12.98
N ARG A 34 -8.71 -2.47 -12.33
CA ARG A 34 -10.16 -2.34 -12.53
C ARG A 34 -10.52 -2.12 -14.00
N ALA A 35 -9.81 -1.23 -14.68
CA ALA A 35 -10.08 -0.90 -16.08
C ALA A 35 -9.83 -2.08 -17.03
N GLU A 36 -8.79 -2.87 -16.80
CA GLU A 36 -8.47 -4.04 -17.62
C GLU A 36 -9.38 -5.24 -17.32
N LEU A 37 -9.76 -5.48 -16.05
CA LEU A 37 -10.66 -6.58 -15.68
C LEU A 37 -12.05 -6.47 -16.33
N ASN A 38 -12.47 -5.25 -16.68
CA ASN A 38 -13.72 -5.00 -17.42
C ASN A 38 -13.65 -5.42 -18.89
N LYS A 39 -12.48 -5.78 -19.41
CA LYS A 39 -12.28 -6.21 -20.80
C LYS A 39 -12.38 -7.73 -20.87
N LYS A 40 -13.08 -8.27 -21.88
CA LYS A 40 -13.18 -9.73 -22.14
C LYS A 40 -11.88 -10.27 -22.77
N LYS A 41 -10.76 -10.23 -22.03
CA LYS A 41 -9.43 -10.65 -22.51
C LYS A 41 -8.68 -11.43 -21.42
N GLU A 42 -7.66 -12.17 -21.84
CA GLU A 42 -6.72 -12.83 -20.93
C GLU A 42 -5.88 -11.81 -20.14
N HIS A 43 -5.76 -12.01 -18.82
CA HIS A 43 -5.15 -11.03 -17.91
C HIS A 43 -3.67 -11.27 -17.58
N TYR A 44 -2.98 -12.19 -18.26
CA TYR A 44 -1.57 -12.52 -17.97
C TYR A 44 -0.62 -11.32 -18.14
N LYS A 45 -0.87 -10.41 -19.10
CA LYS A 45 -0.06 -9.19 -19.25
C LYS A 45 -0.21 -8.25 -18.05
N LEU A 46 -1.43 -8.13 -17.53
CA LEU A 46 -1.70 -7.32 -16.33
C LEU A 46 -1.05 -7.96 -15.09
N GLN A 47 -1.10 -9.30 -14.98
CA GLN A 47 -0.39 -10.02 -13.93
C GLN A 47 1.11 -9.74 -13.95
N ALA A 48 1.76 -9.85 -15.12
CA ALA A 48 3.18 -9.56 -15.26
C ALA A 48 3.52 -8.13 -14.81
N LYS A 49 2.68 -7.15 -15.18
CA LYS A 49 2.82 -5.76 -14.71
C LYS A 49 2.72 -5.65 -13.19
N CYS A 50 1.77 -6.34 -12.57
CA CYS A 50 1.62 -6.36 -11.11
C CYS A 50 2.85 -6.97 -10.44
N ILE A 51 3.39 -8.07 -10.98
CA ILE A 51 4.63 -8.69 -10.47
C ILE A 51 5.82 -7.73 -10.57
N CYS A 52 5.96 -7.01 -11.69
CA CYS A 52 7.01 -6.00 -11.83
C CYS A 52 6.87 -4.90 -10.78
N PHE A 53 5.66 -4.36 -10.58
CA PHE A 53 5.40 -3.33 -9.57
C PHE A 53 5.72 -3.83 -8.15
N TRP A 54 5.34 -5.07 -7.83
CA TRP A 54 5.68 -5.70 -6.56
C TRP A 54 7.19 -5.75 -6.31
N ASN A 55 7.95 -6.25 -7.28
CA ASN A 55 9.39 -6.47 -7.16
C ASN A 55 10.22 -5.18 -7.18
N SER A 56 9.68 -4.07 -7.70
CA SER A 56 10.41 -2.81 -7.86
C SER A 56 10.00 -1.73 -6.86
N HIS A 57 8.76 -1.74 -6.38
CA HIS A 57 8.21 -0.66 -5.56
C HIS A 57 7.53 -1.19 -4.30
N LEU A 58 6.39 -1.86 -4.46
CA LEU A 58 5.48 -2.09 -3.33
C LEU A 58 6.11 -2.94 -2.22
N LYS A 59 6.91 -3.95 -2.55
CA LYS A 59 7.57 -4.77 -1.53
C LYS A 59 8.46 -3.91 -0.61
N TYR A 60 9.26 -3.01 -1.19
CA TYR A 60 10.18 -2.16 -0.43
C TYR A 60 9.45 -1.09 0.37
N HIS A 61 8.37 -0.55 -0.19
CA HIS A 61 7.46 0.37 0.51
C HIS A 61 6.93 -0.27 1.80
N LEU A 62 6.31 -1.46 1.71
CA LEU A 62 5.78 -2.17 2.89
C LEU A 62 6.87 -2.55 3.90
N GLU A 63 8.07 -2.92 3.43
CA GLU A 63 9.21 -3.23 4.31
C GLU A 63 9.70 -1.98 5.05
N PHE A 64 9.80 -0.84 4.37
CA PHE A 64 10.14 0.43 4.99
C PHE A 64 9.10 0.83 6.04
N GLU A 65 7.82 0.65 5.73
CA GLU A 65 6.76 0.97 6.70
C GLU A 65 6.86 0.11 7.96
N GLU A 66 7.02 -1.20 7.79
CA GLU A 66 7.14 -2.15 8.89
C GLU A 66 8.37 -1.89 9.78
N HIS A 67 9.50 -1.53 9.19
CA HIS A 67 10.79 -1.46 9.90
C HIS A 67 11.21 -0.05 10.33
N GLU A 68 10.78 0.97 9.61
CA GLU A 68 11.26 2.35 9.81
C GLU A 68 10.14 3.33 10.12
N PHE A 69 8.94 3.16 9.55
CA PHE A 69 7.84 4.11 9.75
C PHE A 69 6.98 3.79 10.98
N TYR A 70 6.38 2.60 11.04
CA TYR A 70 5.49 2.21 12.12
C TYR A 70 6.15 2.22 13.51
N PRO A 71 7.45 1.88 13.67
CA PRO A 71 8.11 2.00 14.97
C PRO A 71 8.19 3.43 15.53
N LEU A 72 7.95 4.46 14.70
CA LEU A 72 7.94 5.86 15.13
C LEU A 72 6.61 6.28 15.78
N PHE A 73 5.56 5.46 15.66
CA PHE A 73 4.26 5.79 16.23
C PHE A 73 4.21 5.49 17.73
N PRO A 74 3.47 6.29 18.51
CA PRO A 74 3.23 5.98 19.91
C PRO A 74 2.32 4.76 20.05
N LYS A 75 2.39 4.11 21.21
CA LYS A 75 1.69 2.86 21.55
C LYS A 75 0.17 2.90 21.32
N GLU A 76 -0.44 4.09 21.34
CA GLU A 76 -1.87 4.29 21.06
C GLU A 76 -2.26 3.84 19.65
N TYR A 77 -1.33 3.84 18.69
CA TYR A 77 -1.54 3.40 17.32
C TYR A 77 -1.32 1.89 17.12
N ASP A 78 -0.93 1.12 18.15
CA ASP A 78 -0.64 -0.32 18.07
C ASP A 78 -1.75 -1.10 17.37
N TYR A 79 -3.01 -0.74 17.60
CA TYR A 79 -4.16 -1.39 16.96
C TYR A 79 -4.16 -1.18 15.43
N PHE A 80 -3.90 0.06 15.00
CA PHE A 80 -3.84 0.43 13.59
C PHE A 80 -2.63 -0.21 12.89
N ILE A 81 -1.46 -0.20 13.54
CA ILE A 81 -0.24 -0.82 13.04
C ILE A 81 -0.42 -2.33 12.88
N LYS A 82 -0.98 -3.02 13.90
CA LYS A 82 -1.27 -4.46 13.81
C LYS A 82 -2.28 -4.78 12.71
N ARG A 83 -3.18 -3.85 12.38
CA ARG A 83 -4.06 -4.01 11.23
C ARG A 83 -3.29 -3.87 9.91
N ALA A 84 -2.48 -2.81 9.75
CA ALA A 84 -1.69 -2.60 8.55
C ALA A 84 -0.78 -3.80 8.24
N ILE A 85 -0.05 -4.31 9.23
CA ILE A 85 0.81 -5.51 9.07
C ILE A 85 0.01 -6.74 8.61
N ARG A 86 -1.21 -6.93 9.12
CA ARG A 86 -2.08 -8.04 8.67
C ARG A 86 -2.53 -7.84 7.21
N GLU A 87 -2.83 -6.63 6.81
CA GLU A 87 -3.16 -6.26 5.43
C GLU A 87 -1.94 -6.49 4.50
N HIS A 88 -0.73 -6.10 4.92
CA HIS A 88 0.53 -6.37 4.19
C HIS A 88 0.70 -7.86 3.92
N GLN A 89 0.48 -8.72 4.92
CA GLN A 89 0.57 -10.17 4.75
C GLN A 89 -0.45 -10.72 3.75
N LYS A 90 -1.67 -10.16 3.69
CA LYS A 90 -2.65 -10.54 2.66
C LYS A 90 -2.18 -10.11 1.27
N ILE A 91 -1.75 -8.85 1.12
CA ILE A 91 -1.25 -8.29 -0.14
C ILE A 91 -0.06 -9.12 -0.65
N LYS A 92 0.95 -9.38 0.20
CA LYS A 92 2.11 -10.25 -0.07
C LYS A 92 1.67 -11.62 -0.63
N ARG A 93 0.62 -12.23 -0.06
CA ARG A 93 0.09 -13.53 -0.53
C ARG A 93 -0.62 -13.44 -1.88
N LEU A 94 -1.29 -12.34 -2.19
CA LEU A 94 -1.96 -12.13 -3.48
C LEU A 94 -0.93 -11.99 -4.62
N PHE A 95 0.21 -11.36 -4.36
CA PHE A 95 1.33 -11.31 -5.30
C PHE A 95 2.08 -12.64 -5.48
N ALA A 96 1.84 -13.64 -4.64
CA ALA A 96 2.37 -14.98 -4.87
C ALA A 96 1.62 -15.74 -5.98
N PHE A 97 0.49 -15.21 -6.47
CA PHE A 97 -0.33 -15.73 -7.58
C PHE A 97 -0.58 -17.25 -7.57
N ARG A 98 -0.72 -17.85 -6.38
CA ARG A 98 -0.88 -19.31 -6.21
C ARG A 98 -2.27 -19.86 -6.53
N LYS A 99 -3.21 -19.00 -6.94
CA LYS A 99 -4.60 -19.41 -7.26
C LYS A 99 -4.74 -19.72 -8.75
N PRO A 100 -5.66 -20.64 -9.12
CA PRO A 100 -5.87 -21.04 -10.51
C PRO A 100 -6.41 -19.92 -11.42
N SER A 101 -7.03 -18.88 -10.85
CA SER A 101 -7.59 -17.76 -11.63
C SER A 101 -6.82 -16.47 -11.41
N VAL A 102 -6.14 -16.02 -12.47
CA VAL A 102 -5.45 -14.72 -12.52
C VAL A 102 -6.43 -13.57 -12.29
N THR A 103 -7.61 -13.63 -12.92
CA THR A 103 -8.67 -12.62 -12.78
C THR A 103 -9.11 -12.45 -11.33
N ILE A 104 -9.35 -13.55 -10.60
CA ILE A 104 -9.77 -13.49 -9.19
C ILE A 104 -8.66 -12.88 -8.33
N ASN A 105 -7.39 -13.29 -8.54
CA ASN A 105 -6.27 -12.72 -7.80
C ASN A 105 -6.12 -11.21 -8.03
N LEU A 106 -6.25 -10.77 -9.29
CA LEU A 106 -6.14 -9.36 -9.64
C LEU A 106 -7.27 -8.53 -9.01
N SER A 107 -8.50 -9.05 -9.03
CA SER A 107 -9.65 -8.40 -8.38
C SER A 107 -9.43 -8.23 -6.87
N LEU A 108 -9.00 -9.30 -6.18
CA LEU A 108 -8.73 -9.27 -4.74
C LEU A 108 -7.52 -8.38 -4.40
N LEU A 109 -6.48 -8.40 -5.24
CA LEU A 109 -5.30 -7.56 -5.06
C LEU A 109 -5.66 -6.09 -5.10
N GLU A 110 -6.43 -5.69 -6.11
CA GLU A 110 -6.86 -4.32 -6.30
C GLU A 110 -7.71 -3.82 -5.13
N GLU A 111 -8.66 -4.63 -4.66
CA GLU A 111 -9.51 -4.31 -3.53
C GLU A 111 -8.72 -4.18 -2.23
N GLU A 112 -7.90 -5.18 -1.88
CA GLU A 112 -7.14 -5.19 -0.63
C GLU A 112 -6.08 -4.07 -0.62
N LEU A 113 -5.39 -3.82 -1.74
CA LEU A 113 -4.38 -2.75 -1.81
C LEU A 113 -5.03 -1.36 -1.73
N THR A 114 -6.15 -1.13 -2.40
CA THR A 114 -6.88 0.15 -2.31
C THR A 114 -7.35 0.41 -0.88
N ASN A 115 -7.98 -0.59 -0.25
CA ASN A 115 -8.49 -0.48 1.11
C ASN A 115 -7.38 -0.22 2.14
N HIS A 116 -6.24 -0.87 1.94
CA HIS A 116 -5.06 -0.70 2.78
C HIS A 116 -4.49 0.72 2.67
N ILE A 117 -4.21 1.21 1.45
CA ILE A 117 -3.70 2.59 1.25
C ILE A 117 -4.66 3.63 1.84
N MET A 118 -5.97 3.47 1.60
CA MET A 118 -6.97 4.39 2.16
C MET A 118 -7.03 4.36 3.69
N PHE A 119 -6.82 3.18 4.29
CA PHE A 119 -6.75 3.03 5.74
C PHE A 119 -5.53 3.78 6.29
N GLU A 120 -4.36 3.60 5.70
CA GLU A 120 -3.15 4.28 6.14
C GLU A 120 -3.24 5.78 6.00
N GLU A 121 -3.66 6.28 4.83
CA GLU A 121 -3.88 7.71 4.59
C GLU A 121 -4.81 8.35 5.64
N ARG A 122 -5.83 7.60 6.06
CA ARG A 122 -6.85 8.09 6.99
C ARG A 122 -6.41 8.02 8.46
N PHE A 123 -5.70 6.96 8.86
CA PHE A 123 -5.48 6.65 10.28
C PHE A 123 -4.02 6.71 10.72
N LEU A 124 -3.06 6.52 9.82
CA LEU A 124 -1.63 6.51 10.13
C LEU A 124 -0.91 7.72 9.54
N PHE A 125 -1.31 8.20 8.37
CA PHE A 125 -0.65 9.30 7.64
C PHE A 125 -1.39 10.63 7.78
N LYS A 126 -2.50 10.67 8.51
CA LYS A 126 -3.25 11.91 8.74
C LYS A 126 -2.34 12.88 9.52
N PRO A 127 -2.21 14.14 9.09
CA PRO A 127 -1.49 15.13 9.88
C PRO A 127 -2.18 15.28 11.24
N SER A 128 -1.39 15.30 12.32
CA SER A 128 -1.84 15.63 13.67
C SER A 128 -2.65 16.92 13.59
N GLN A 129 -3.92 16.89 13.99
CA GLN A 129 -4.75 18.09 14.10
C GLN A 129 -4.32 18.92 15.31
#